data_AF-A0AAW7JLD9-F1
#
_entry.id   AF-A0AAW7JLD9-F1
#
_cell.length_a   1.000
_cell.length_b   1.000
_cell.length_c   1.000
_cell.angle_alpha   90.00
_cell.angle_beta   90.00
_cell.angle_gamma   90.00
#
_symmetry.space_group_name_H-M   'P 1'
#
loop_
_entity.id
_entity.type
_entity.pdbx_description
1 polymer ?
#
loop_
_entity_poly.entity_id
_entity_poly.type
_entity_poly.pdbx_seq_one_letter_code
_entity_poly.pdbx_strand_id
1 'polypeptide(L)'
;MKKTLLFLTAFSFGMLQSFAQQEGQIRVKSGFTADVVAEGIPVENYLVQGIDNGSVGLFSKKVSLVNNGLPSEMPMKAFESGNLYNIDYTKNNALRLVGPNDAEGTNYPTSGELKLATPVKTDKLWLLCICGNGPTELYVEVSYKDGEFTYGNITIEDWWNESTNPEDHKGKDEAFWGFDRIDRKTESPQGVTSVRILEKAIATNPDKEIQSVYIEKTNVSNGYPTILGLSAGQQPVEVAEGFNADVVAEARPISEHSSASLDRNAWVLYSKELGNVDITTEFGLPDDGNIVTKSNRTYKVDYKSLNATRLTADDTETADTDESTATLVLEDKPTVSDNGSIYYLATAGNGPATIDVTYNYSDGSSSTSYIEIPDWCNNQSLAAVQTGRYYGGVDDRDYVGLYEVEDYPQSNKQIESITFNNYAGNASKGIIMGIYLTDGTITTGIKDITVGKDAKDGKTFNIGGQVVDGSYKGIVIKNGKKHIAK
;
A
#
# COMPACT_ATOMS: atom_id res chain seq x y z
N MET A 1 76.43 30.51 45.95
CA MET A 1 76.12 29.22 45.29
C MET A 1 74.64 29.20 44.96
N LYS A 2 74.31 28.91 43.69
CA LYS A 2 72.98 28.97 43.07
C LYS A 2 72.04 27.86 43.56
N LYS A 3 70.72 28.13 43.56
CA LYS A 3 69.60 27.24 43.11
C LYS A 3 68.27 27.96 43.39
N THR A 4 67.74 28.72 42.45
CA THR A 4 66.78 28.34 41.38
C THR A 4 65.34 28.23 41.87
N LEU A 5 64.57 29.26 41.49
CA LEU A 5 63.12 29.39 41.51
C LEU A 5 62.51 28.37 40.51
N LEU A 6 61.55 27.55 40.93
CA LEU A 6 60.79 26.68 40.03
C LEU A 6 59.38 27.28 39.85
N PHE A 7 59.12 27.83 38.68
CA PHE A 7 57.77 28.15 38.20
C PHE A 7 57.04 26.84 37.89
N LEU A 8 55.91 26.59 38.57
CA LEU A 8 54.95 25.57 38.14
C LEU A 8 54.07 26.20 37.05
N THR A 9 54.30 25.81 35.80
CA THR A 9 53.36 26.07 34.69
C THR A 9 52.12 25.21 34.91
N ALA A 10 51.00 25.85 35.22
CA ALA A 10 49.69 25.22 35.20
C ALA A 10 49.31 24.94 33.73
N PHE A 11 49.45 23.69 33.29
CA PHE A 11 48.78 23.20 32.10
C PHE A 11 47.29 23.15 32.41
N SER A 12 46.53 24.08 31.84
CA SER A 12 45.08 23.98 31.69
C SER A 12 44.79 22.79 30.78
N PHE A 13 44.51 21.62 31.37
CA PHE A 13 43.78 20.55 30.68
C PHE A 13 42.40 21.10 30.35
N GLY A 14 42.21 21.55 29.10
CA GLY A 14 40.88 21.71 28.56
C GLY A 14 40.16 20.37 28.68
N MET A 15 39.00 20.37 29.34
CA MET A 15 38.12 19.21 29.33
C MET A 15 37.69 18.99 27.87
N LEU A 16 38.35 18.04 27.20
CA LEU A 16 37.79 17.43 26.00
C LEU A 16 36.51 16.73 26.45
N GLN A 17 35.36 17.33 26.17
CA GLN A 17 34.10 16.59 26.21
C GLN A 17 34.19 15.55 25.09
N SER A 18 34.55 14.32 25.43
CA SER A 18 34.38 13.20 24.51
C SER A 18 32.89 12.94 24.39
N PHE A 19 32.27 13.45 23.34
CA PHE A 19 30.94 13.00 22.98
C PHE A 19 31.05 11.55 22.48
N ALA A 20 30.13 10.68 22.90
CA ALA A 20 30.07 9.33 22.37
C ALA A 20 29.66 9.41 20.89
N GLN A 21 30.56 8.99 20.02
CA GLN A 21 30.35 8.89 18.58
C GLN A 21 29.21 7.92 18.32
N GLN A 22 28.19 8.36 17.59
CA GLN A 22 27.00 7.57 17.27
C GLN A 22 26.74 7.58 15.76
N GLU A 23 26.46 6.39 15.25
CA GLU A 23 25.93 6.12 13.92
C GLU A 23 24.50 5.62 14.10
N GLY A 24 23.56 6.04 13.24
CA GLY A 24 22.20 5.50 13.27
C GLY A 24 21.16 6.39 12.59
N GLN A 25 19.95 5.85 12.49
CA GLN A 25 18.79 6.59 11.99
C GLN A 25 18.48 7.80 12.87
N ILE A 26 18.16 8.92 12.23
CA ILE A 26 17.65 10.14 12.85
C ILE A 26 16.12 10.09 12.82
N ARG A 27 15.49 10.21 13.98
CA ARG A 27 14.03 10.27 14.12
C ARG A 27 13.50 11.65 13.74
N VAL A 28 12.44 11.66 12.95
CA VAL A 28 11.72 12.86 12.50
C VAL A 28 10.51 13.07 13.40
N LYS A 29 10.34 14.28 13.89
CA LYS A 29 9.21 14.67 14.75
C LYS A 29 7.97 15.05 13.92
N SER A 30 8.18 15.77 12.81
CA SER A 30 7.11 16.24 11.92
C SER A 30 7.67 16.67 10.57
N GLY A 31 6.82 16.75 9.55
CA GLY A 31 7.16 17.24 8.21
C GLY A 31 6.98 16.20 7.10
N PHE A 32 6.62 14.96 7.44
CA PHE A 32 6.07 14.01 6.46
C PHE A 32 4.71 14.49 5.98
N THR A 33 4.48 14.38 4.68
CA THR A 33 3.32 14.93 3.96
C THR A 33 2.55 13.86 3.18
N ALA A 34 3.17 12.70 2.95
CA ALA A 34 2.58 11.61 2.17
C ALA A 34 2.76 10.25 2.85
N ASP A 35 1.89 9.32 2.49
CA ASP A 35 2.04 7.89 2.70
C ASP A 35 2.30 7.22 1.35
N VAL A 36 3.54 6.78 1.15
CA VAL A 36 3.98 6.18 -0.12
C VAL A 36 4.09 4.65 -0.05
N VAL A 37 3.72 4.02 1.07
CA VAL A 37 3.84 2.57 1.27
C VAL A 37 2.52 1.99 1.70
N ALA A 38 1.94 1.14 0.86
CA ALA A 38 0.71 0.45 1.18
C ALA A 38 0.93 -0.81 2.00
N GLU A 39 0.20 -0.90 3.10
CA GLU A 39 0.18 -2.04 4.02
C GLU A 39 -1.17 -2.79 4.00
N GLY A 40 -2.13 -2.33 3.20
CA GLY A 40 -3.46 -2.93 3.06
C GLY A 40 -4.08 -2.96 1.69
N ILE A 41 -5.26 -3.61 1.60
CA ILE A 41 -6.16 -3.55 0.46
C ILE A 41 -7.52 -2.93 0.84
N PRO A 42 -8.22 -2.28 -0.10
CA PRO A 42 -7.68 -1.90 -1.39
C PRO A 42 -6.55 -0.86 -1.20
N VAL A 43 -5.46 -1.01 -1.95
CA VAL A 43 -4.17 -0.35 -1.67
C VAL A 43 -4.30 1.17 -1.70
N GLU A 44 -5.15 1.68 -2.57
CA GLU A 44 -5.52 3.10 -2.70
C GLU A 44 -6.08 3.72 -1.42
N ASN A 45 -6.55 2.93 -0.44
CA ASN A 45 -6.95 3.45 0.87
C ASN A 45 -5.76 3.70 1.82
N TYR A 46 -4.61 3.09 1.52
CA TYR A 46 -3.39 3.14 2.34
C TYR A 46 -2.31 3.98 1.67
N LEU A 47 -2.32 4.07 0.34
CA LEU A 47 -1.45 4.96 -0.40
C LEU A 47 -2.02 6.39 -0.44
N VAL A 48 -1.55 7.25 0.46
CA VAL A 48 -1.94 8.66 0.52
C VAL A 48 -0.89 9.51 -0.20
N GLN A 49 -1.10 9.73 -1.50
CA GLN A 49 -0.19 10.37 -2.46
C GLN A 49 1.09 9.56 -2.75
N GLY A 50 1.09 8.88 -3.89
CA GLY A 50 2.21 8.10 -4.37
C GLY A 50 3.48 8.88 -4.78
N ILE A 51 4.50 8.11 -5.18
CA ILE A 51 5.81 8.57 -5.67
C ILE A 51 5.69 9.32 -7.01
N ASP A 52 4.72 8.91 -7.84
CA ASP A 52 4.48 9.51 -9.17
C ASP A 52 3.16 10.33 -9.17
N ASN A 53 2.34 10.28 -10.24
CA ASN A 53 1.02 10.91 -10.39
C ASN A 53 -0.07 10.49 -9.36
N GLY A 54 0.26 10.48 -8.07
CA GLY A 54 -0.65 10.23 -6.94
C GLY A 54 -1.02 8.77 -6.73
N SER A 55 -1.04 7.95 -7.79
CA SER A 55 -1.56 6.57 -7.79
C SER A 55 -0.49 5.47 -7.77
N VAL A 56 0.80 5.84 -7.82
CA VAL A 56 1.93 4.90 -7.86
C VAL A 56 2.63 4.84 -6.51
N GLY A 57 2.64 3.68 -5.87
CA GLY A 57 3.17 3.51 -4.51
C GLY A 57 4.14 2.35 -4.36
N LEU A 58 4.67 2.20 -3.15
CA LEU A 58 5.36 0.99 -2.68
C LEU A 58 4.37 0.12 -1.91
N PHE A 59 4.75 -1.11 -1.61
CA PHE A 59 3.98 -2.01 -0.74
C PHE A 59 4.90 -2.81 0.18
N SER A 60 4.38 -3.28 1.32
CA SER A 60 5.08 -4.23 2.18
C SER A 60 5.06 -5.66 1.61
N LYS A 61 6.02 -6.52 2.00
CA LYS A 61 6.11 -7.92 1.54
C LYS A 61 4.85 -8.72 1.82
N LYS A 62 4.15 -8.32 2.88
CA LYS A 62 2.83 -8.76 3.24
C LYS A 62 1.91 -7.55 3.33
N VAL A 63 0.99 -7.46 2.39
CA VAL A 63 -0.14 -6.51 2.42
C VAL A 63 -1.34 -7.30 2.93
N SER A 64 -1.93 -6.87 4.05
CA SER A 64 -2.92 -7.68 4.78
C SER A 64 -4.04 -6.82 5.31
N LEU A 65 -5.00 -6.36 4.50
CA LEU A 65 -6.15 -5.61 5.05
C LEU A 65 -7.47 -5.92 4.34
N VAL A 66 -8.54 -5.35 4.92
CA VAL A 66 -9.96 -5.69 4.81
C VAL A 66 -10.38 -6.25 3.43
N ASN A 67 -10.92 -7.46 3.46
CA ASN A 67 -11.50 -8.12 2.29
C ASN A 67 -12.49 -7.21 1.56
N ASN A 68 -12.14 -6.85 0.33
CA ASN A 68 -12.93 -5.99 -0.54
C ASN A 68 -13.70 -6.78 -1.61
N GLY A 69 -14.02 -8.03 -1.29
CA GLY A 69 -14.85 -8.91 -2.10
C GLY A 69 -16.34 -8.64 -1.94
N LEU A 70 -17.13 -9.48 -2.60
CA LEU A 70 -18.59 -9.44 -2.56
C LEU A 70 -19.12 -9.69 -1.14
N PRO A 71 -20.21 -9.02 -0.72
CA PRO A 71 -20.77 -9.19 0.61
C PRO A 71 -21.26 -10.63 0.85
N SER A 72 -21.09 -11.11 2.08
CA SER A 72 -21.62 -12.43 2.49
C SER A 72 -23.13 -12.44 2.68
N GLU A 73 -23.73 -11.28 2.95
CA GLU A 73 -25.17 -11.15 3.17
C GLU A 73 -25.92 -11.01 1.83
N MET A 74 -26.99 -11.77 1.70
CA MET A 74 -27.90 -11.77 0.56
C MET A 74 -29.33 -11.41 1.00
N PRO A 75 -30.13 -10.71 0.17
CA PRO A 75 -29.79 -10.24 -1.18
C PRO A 75 -28.88 -9.00 -1.18
N MET A 76 -28.06 -8.89 -2.21
CA MET A 76 -27.35 -7.66 -2.54
C MET A 76 -28.32 -6.63 -3.10
N LYS A 77 -28.16 -5.36 -2.71
CA LYS A 77 -28.98 -4.24 -3.18
C LYS A 77 -28.16 -3.31 -4.08
N ALA A 78 -28.57 -3.19 -5.33
CA ALA A 78 -27.92 -2.33 -6.32
C ALA A 78 -27.93 -0.86 -5.87
N PHE A 79 -26.82 -0.17 -6.12
CA PHE A 79 -26.55 1.19 -5.64
C PHE A 79 -27.59 2.22 -6.10
N GLU A 80 -27.89 2.26 -7.40
CA GLU A 80 -28.76 3.30 -7.98
C GLU A 80 -30.22 2.86 -8.10
N SER A 81 -30.46 1.69 -8.70
CA SER A 81 -31.82 1.18 -8.93
C SER A 81 -32.50 0.67 -7.65
N GLY A 82 -31.71 0.25 -6.66
CA GLY A 82 -32.20 -0.45 -5.49
C GLY A 82 -32.70 -1.87 -5.78
N ASN A 83 -32.40 -2.42 -6.96
CA ASN A 83 -32.77 -3.79 -7.34
C ASN A 83 -32.08 -4.81 -6.43
N LEU A 84 -32.75 -5.93 -6.17
CA LEU A 84 -32.23 -6.99 -5.30
C LEU A 84 -31.77 -8.19 -6.13
N TYR A 85 -30.59 -8.72 -5.79
CA TYR A 85 -29.96 -9.87 -6.43
C TYR A 85 -29.46 -10.88 -5.40
N ASN A 86 -29.56 -12.16 -5.74
CA ASN A 86 -28.95 -13.26 -5.02
C ASN A 86 -27.88 -13.90 -5.89
N ILE A 87 -26.72 -14.19 -5.30
CA ILE A 87 -25.67 -14.99 -5.92
C ILE A 87 -25.33 -16.11 -4.93
N ASP A 88 -25.47 -17.36 -5.34
CA ASP A 88 -25.15 -18.51 -4.51
C ASP A 88 -23.69 -18.90 -4.71
N TYR A 89 -22.83 -18.54 -3.76
CA TYR A 89 -21.39 -18.81 -3.85
C TYR A 89 -21.00 -20.28 -3.71
N THR A 90 -21.95 -21.20 -3.43
CA THR A 90 -21.62 -22.61 -3.15
C THR A 90 -21.82 -23.56 -4.34
N LYS A 91 -22.25 -23.00 -5.48
CA LYS A 91 -22.53 -23.73 -6.72
C LYS A 91 -22.20 -22.86 -7.92
N ASN A 92 -22.38 -23.40 -9.13
CA ASN A 92 -22.34 -22.58 -10.35
C ASN A 92 -23.26 -21.36 -10.20
N ASN A 93 -22.66 -20.18 -10.23
CA ASN A 93 -23.28 -18.89 -9.96
C ASN A 93 -23.30 -17.97 -11.17
N ALA A 94 -22.86 -18.48 -12.32
CA ALA A 94 -22.71 -17.71 -13.52
C ALA A 94 -23.11 -18.47 -14.77
N LEU A 95 -23.77 -17.78 -15.70
CA LEU A 95 -23.74 -18.14 -17.10
C LEU A 95 -22.63 -17.33 -17.77
N ARG A 96 -21.50 -17.99 -17.98
CA ARG A 96 -20.35 -17.44 -18.72
C ARG A 96 -20.45 -17.88 -20.18
N LEU A 97 -20.37 -16.92 -21.10
CA LEU A 97 -20.32 -17.20 -22.53
C LEU A 97 -18.91 -17.06 -23.07
N VAL A 98 -18.63 -17.76 -24.17
CA VAL A 98 -17.28 -17.90 -24.73
C VAL A 98 -16.72 -16.59 -25.30
N GLY A 99 -15.43 -16.34 -25.03
CA GLY A 99 -14.65 -15.32 -25.72
C GLY A 99 -13.97 -15.89 -26.98
N PRO A 100 -13.69 -15.10 -28.03
CA PRO A 100 -13.14 -15.57 -29.31
C PRO A 100 -11.73 -16.18 -29.22
N ASN A 101 -11.08 -16.11 -28.06
CA ASN A 101 -9.81 -16.79 -27.81
C ASN A 101 -9.82 -17.53 -26.47
N ASP A 102 -10.96 -18.07 -26.06
CA ASP A 102 -10.99 -19.08 -25.00
C ASP A 102 -10.08 -20.25 -25.39
N ALA A 103 -9.30 -20.75 -24.43
CA ALA A 103 -8.34 -21.82 -24.67
C ALA A 103 -9.04 -23.08 -25.18
N GLU A 104 -8.39 -23.80 -26.10
CA GLU A 104 -8.91 -25.05 -26.65
C GLU A 104 -9.27 -26.02 -25.50
N GLY A 105 -10.51 -26.51 -25.47
CA GLY A 105 -11.04 -27.39 -24.42
C GLY A 105 -11.81 -26.70 -23.28
N THR A 106 -11.89 -25.37 -23.25
CA THR A 106 -12.84 -24.64 -22.38
C THR A 106 -14.22 -24.61 -23.06
N ASN A 107 -15.04 -25.64 -22.82
CA ASN A 107 -16.33 -25.84 -23.50
C ASN A 107 -17.44 -24.86 -23.06
N TYR A 108 -17.19 -23.54 -23.06
CA TYR A 108 -18.26 -22.56 -22.85
C TYR A 108 -19.04 -22.32 -24.15
N PRO A 109 -20.36 -22.16 -24.08
CA PRO A 109 -21.17 -21.94 -25.26
C PRO A 109 -21.17 -20.45 -25.66
N THR A 110 -21.53 -20.18 -26.91
CA THR A 110 -21.85 -18.80 -27.38
C THR A 110 -23.22 -18.33 -26.89
N SER A 111 -24.03 -19.24 -26.35
CA SER A 111 -25.34 -18.94 -25.79
C SER A 111 -25.72 -19.88 -24.64
N GLY A 112 -26.69 -19.49 -23.83
CA GLY A 112 -27.22 -20.33 -22.76
C GLY A 112 -28.62 -19.91 -22.36
N GLU A 113 -29.34 -20.81 -21.70
CA GLU A 113 -30.68 -20.55 -21.21
C GLU A 113 -30.71 -20.68 -19.68
N LEU A 114 -31.15 -19.62 -19.00
CA LEU A 114 -31.43 -19.59 -17.58
C LEU A 114 -32.90 -19.94 -17.34
N LYS A 115 -33.18 -21.04 -16.66
CA LYS A 115 -34.54 -21.43 -16.27
C LYS A 115 -34.83 -20.92 -14.87
N LEU A 116 -35.96 -20.22 -14.71
CA LEU A 116 -36.35 -19.66 -13.42
C LEU A 116 -36.85 -20.79 -12.51
N ALA A 117 -36.46 -20.76 -11.23
CA ALA A 117 -36.95 -21.71 -10.22
C ALA A 117 -38.43 -21.49 -9.93
N THR A 118 -38.85 -20.23 -9.87
CA THR A 118 -40.25 -19.82 -9.80
C THR A 118 -40.50 -18.79 -10.89
N PRO A 119 -41.45 -19.05 -11.82
CA PRO A 119 -41.84 -18.08 -12.82
C PRO A 119 -42.36 -16.78 -12.20
N VAL A 120 -41.94 -15.64 -12.77
CA VAL A 120 -42.26 -14.31 -12.23
C VAL A 120 -42.97 -13.44 -13.26
N LYS A 121 -43.65 -12.40 -12.79
CA LYS A 121 -44.26 -11.36 -13.63
C LYS A 121 -43.60 -10.03 -13.31
N THR A 122 -43.17 -9.31 -14.34
CA THR A 122 -42.55 -7.98 -14.20
C THR A 122 -42.67 -7.22 -15.52
N ASP A 123 -42.68 -5.89 -15.47
CA ASP A 123 -42.59 -5.03 -16.67
C ASP A 123 -41.16 -4.91 -17.19
N LYS A 124 -40.17 -5.15 -16.32
CA LYS A 124 -38.74 -5.26 -16.67
C LYS A 124 -38.08 -6.42 -15.94
N LEU A 125 -37.34 -7.23 -16.68
CA LEU A 125 -36.41 -8.19 -16.12
C LEU A 125 -35.00 -7.60 -16.16
N TRP A 126 -34.32 -7.60 -15.02
CA TRP A 126 -32.96 -7.10 -14.89
C TRP A 126 -31.97 -8.25 -14.81
N LEU A 127 -30.89 -8.16 -15.56
CA LEU A 127 -29.78 -9.10 -15.58
C LEU A 127 -28.59 -8.46 -14.85
N LEU A 128 -28.05 -9.15 -13.85
CA LEU A 128 -26.79 -8.78 -13.22
C LEU A 128 -25.64 -9.35 -14.06
N CYS A 129 -24.76 -8.48 -14.52
CA CYS A 129 -23.82 -8.77 -15.60
C CYS A 129 -22.41 -8.27 -15.26
N ILE A 130 -21.40 -9.00 -15.73
CA ILE A 130 -20.01 -8.56 -15.72
C ILE A 130 -19.32 -9.02 -17.00
N CYS A 131 -18.40 -8.23 -17.55
CA CYS A 131 -17.70 -8.59 -18.78
C CYS A 131 -16.21 -8.27 -18.66
N GLY A 132 -15.37 -9.30 -18.70
CA GLY A 132 -13.92 -9.12 -18.78
C GLY A 132 -13.45 -8.95 -20.23
N ASN A 133 -12.32 -8.27 -20.43
CA ASN A 133 -11.68 -8.03 -21.74
C ASN A 133 -12.54 -7.25 -22.75
N GLY A 134 -13.34 -6.31 -22.25
CA GLY A 134 -14.01 -5.30 -23.08
C GLY A 134 -15.50 -5.58 -23.31
N PRO A 135 -16.20 -4.58 -23.87
CA PRO A 135 -17.65 -4.62 -24.03
C PRO A 135 -18.12 -5.71 -24.99
N THR A 136 -19.29 -6.27 -24.70
CA THR A 136 -19.91 -7.33 -25.52
C THR A 136 -21.39 -7.08 -25.73
N GLU A 137 -21.88 -7.34 -26.94
CA GLU A 137 -23.30 -7.27 -27.29
C GLU A 137 -23.92 -8.65 -27.13
N LEU A 138 -25.10 -8.68 -26.50
CA LEU A 138 -25.89 -9.87 -26.29
C LEU A 138 -27.29 -9.68 -26.85
N TYR A 139 -27.80 -10.74 -27.48
CA TYR A 139 -29.21 -10.95 -27.70
C TYR A 139 -29.79 -11.66 -26.48
N VAL A 140 -30.91 -11.15 -25.96
CA VAL A 140 -31.62 -11.73 -24.82
C VAL A 140 -33.08 -11.96 -25.21
N GLU A 141 -33.54 -13.19 -25.02
CA GLU A 141 -34.91 -13.62 -25.25
C GLU A 141 -35.51 -14.11 -23.93
N VAL A 142 -36.67 -13.56 -23.57
CA VAL A 142 -37.41 -13.89 -22.36
C VAL A 142 -38.66 -14.66 -22.76
N SER A 143 -38.68 -15.95 -22.43
CA SER A 143 -39.75 -16.87 -22.78
C SER A 143 -40.79 -16.95 -21.67
N TYR A 144 -42.07 -16.91 -22.03
CA TYR A 144 -43.20 -17.02 -21.12
C TYR A 144 -43.77 -18.45 -21.10
N LYS A 145 -44.49 -18.80 -20.03
CA LYS A 145 -45.13 -20.13 -19.90
C LYS A 145 -46.12 -20.49 -21.02
N ASP A 146 -46.71 -19.49 -21.67
CA ASP A 146 -47.67 -19.70 -22.76
C ASP A 146 -46.98 -19.93 -24.12
N GLY A 147 -45.65 -19.97 -24.15
CA GLY A 147 -44.83 -20.21 -25.34
C GLY A 147 -44.56 -18.96 -26.17
N GLU A 148 -45.08 -17.79 -25.79
CA GLU A 148 -44.63 -16.52 -26.36
C GLU A 148 -43.30 -16.09 -25.76
N PHE A 149 -42.65 -15.12 -26.41
CA PHE A 149 -41.41 -14.52 -25.92
C PHE A 149 -41.36 -13.02 -26.23
N THR A 150 -40.48 -12.32 -25.54
CA THR A 150 -40.00 -11.01 -25.94
C THR A 150 -38.49 -11.03 -26.03
N TYR A 151 -37.88 -10.06 -26.71
CA TYR A 151 -36.45 -10.02 -26.87
C TYR A 151 -35.91 -8.59 -26.91
N GLY A 152 -34.62 -8.46 -26.65
CA GLY A 152 -33.89 -7.22 -26.80
C GLY A 152 -32.39 -7.48 -26.95
N ASN A 153 -31.66 -6.44 -27.37
CA ASN A 153 -30.21 -6.47 -27.35
C ASN A 153 -29.71 -5.60 -26.20
N ILE A 154 -28.68 -6.07 -25.50
CA ILE A 154 -27.99 -5.31 -24.47
C ILE A 154 -26.49 -5.29 -24.78
N THR A 155 -25.83 -4.23 -24.34
CA THR A 155 -24.37 -4.18 -24.29
C THR A 155 -23.96 -4.27 -22.83
N ILE A 156 -23.03 -5.16 -22.51
CA ILE A 156 -22.36 -5.20 -21.21
C ILE A 156 -20.99 -4.55 -21.41
N GLU A 157 -20.75 -3.45 -20.71
CA GLU A 157 -19.47 -2.75 -20.70
C GLU A 157 -18.40 -3.54 -19.95
N ASP A 158 -17.14 -3.14 -20.13
CA ASP A 158 -16.02 -3.75 -19.42
C ASP A 158 -16.16 -3.57 -17.90
N TRP A 159 -15.80 -4.60 -17.14
CA TRP A 159 -15.88 -4.64 -15.67
C TRP A 159 -14.94 -3.67 -14.94
N TRP A 160 -14.12 -2.89 -15.64
CA TRP A 160 -13.10 -2.00 -15.07
C TRP A 160 -13.54 -0.54 -15.08
N ASN A 161 -13.48 0.13 -13.92
CA ASN A 161 -13.65 1.58 -13.75
C ASN A 161 -12.83 2.06 -12.56
N GLU A 162 -11.88 2.97 -12.78
CA GLU A 162 -10.93 3.44 -11.75
C GLU A 162 -11.45 4.62 -10.92
N SER A 163 -12.67 5.13 -11.19
CA SER A 163 -13.24 6.18 -10.34
C SER A 163 -13.55 5.64 -8.95
N THR A 164 -13.22 6.44 -7.94
CA THR A 164 -13.58 6.22 -6.53
C THR A 164 -14.71 7.15 -6.07
N ASN A 165 -15.18 8.04 -6.95
CA ASN A 165 -16.24 9.00 -6.63
C ASN A 165 -17.62 8.41 -6.96
N PRO A 166 -18.51 8.19 -5.96
CA PRO A 166 -19.85 7.63 -6.17
C PRO A 166 -20.68 8.31 -7.28
N GLU A 167 -20.51 9.62 -7.49
CA GLU A 167 -21.25 10.34 -8.53
C GLU A 167 -20.85 9.93 -9.95
N ASP A 168 -19.59 9.51 -10.14
CA ASP A 168 -19.11 9.06 -11.45
C ASP A 168 -19.67 7.69 -11.82
N HIS A 169 -20.27 6.94 -10.88
CA HIS A 169 -20.88 5.64 -11.15
C HIS A 169 -22.38 5.74 -11.50
N LYS A 170 -23.02 6.90 -11.23
CA LYS A 170 -24.45 7.10 -11.51
C LYS A 170 -24.74 7.19 -13.00
N GLY A 171 -25.87 6.63 -13.42
CA GLY A 171 -26.35 6.63 -14.79
C GLY A 171 -25.54 5.78 -15.77
N LYS A 172 -24.68 4.88 -15.25
CA LYS A 172 -23.79 4.00 -16.05
C LYS A 172 -24.17 2.51 -15.95
N ASP A 173 -25.37 2.22 -15.46
CA ASP A 173 -25.85 0.86 -15.21
C ASP A 173 -25.00 0.07 -14.18
N GLU A 174 -24.21 0.75 -13.36
CA GLU A 174 -23.34 0.14 -12.35
C GLU A 174 -24.13 -0.22 -11.08
N ALA A 175 -24.59 -1.47 -11.01
CA ALA A 175 -25.31 -1.99 -9.85
C ALA A 175 -24.41 -2.03 -8.60
N PHE A 176 -23.15 -2.43 -8.79
CA PHE A 176 -22.16 -2.53 -7.73
C PHE A 176 -20.79 -2.13 -8.25
N TRP A 177 -19.98 -1.48 -7.41
CA TRP A 177 -18.66 -0.99 -7.76
C TRP A 177 -17.78 -0.99 -6.51
N GLY A 178 -16.49 -0.79 -6.70
CA GLY A 178 -15.56 -0.70 -5.59
C GLY A 178 -15.02 -2.05 -5.13
N PHE A 179 -15.14 -3.11 -5.93
CA PHE A 179 -14.64 -4.45 -5.58
C PHE A 179 -13.23 -4.72 -6.11
N ASP A 180 -12.61 -5.74 -5.54
CA ASP A 180 -11.36 -6.32 -5.99
C ASP A 180 -11.57 -7.66 -6.71
N ARG A 181 -10.48 -8.23 -7.26
CA ARG A 181 -10.43 -9.56 -7.87
C ARG A 181 -9.24 -10.38 -7.37
N ILE A 182 -9.35 -11.70 -7.48
CA ILE A 182 -8.30 -12.65 -7.06
C ILE A 182 -7.89 -13.57 -8.22
N ASP A 183 -6.58 -13.82 -8.34
CA ASP A 183 -6.04 -14.72 -9.35
C ASP A 183 -6.19 -16.17 -8.87
N ARG A 184 -6.87 -17.00 -9.65
CA ARG A 184 -7.13 -18.41 -9.31
C ARG A 184 -5.86 -19.27 -9.23
N LYS A 185 -4.75 -18.84 -9.84
CA LYS A 185 -3.48 -19.59 -9.92
C LYS A 185 -2.51 -19.18 -8.82
N THR A 186 -2.34 -17.88 -8.61
CA THR A 186 -1.41 -17.36 -7.60
C THR A 186 -2.06 -17.23 -6.22
N GLU A 187 -3.40 -17.25 -6.17
CA GLU A 187 -4.23 -16.96 -5.00
C GLU A 187 -3.99 -15.59 -4.35
N SER A 188 -3.40 -14.67 -5.12
CA SER A 188 -3.14 -13.31 -4.71
C SER A 188 -4.27 -12.40 -5.20
N PRO A 189 -4.92 -11.62 -4.32
CA PRO A 189 -5.79 -10.55 -4.76
C PRO A 189 -4.97 -9.46 -5.47
N GLN A 190 -5.61 -8.67 -6.33
CA GLN A 190 -4.90 -7.58 -7.00
C GLN A 190 -4.76 -6.35 -6.08
N GLY A 191 -5.70 -6.15 -5.16
CA GLY A 191 -5.71 -5.07 -4.19
C GLY A 191 -6.29 -3.75 -4.71
N VAL A 192 -7.33 -3.82 -5.54
CA VAL A 192 -7.96 -2.66 -6.22
C VAL A 192 -9.43 -2.47 -5.82
N THR A 193 -10.04 -1.35 -6.22
CA THR A 193 -11.48 -1.07 -6.17
C THR A 193 -12.10 -0.94 -7.56
N SER A 194 -11.36 -1.26 -8.61
CA SER A 194 -11.77 -0.96 -9.98
C SER A 194 -12.81 -1.92 -10.56
N VAL A 195 -13.14 -3.01 -9.86
CA VAL A 195 -14.11 -3.99 -10.34
C VAL A 195 -15.54 -3.52 -10.08
N ARG A 196 -16.32 -3.47 -11.16
CA ARG A 196 -17.76 -3.16 -11.15
C ARG A 196 -18.59 -4.29 -11.75
N ILE A 197 -19.84 -4.37 -11.29
CA ILE A 197 -20.89 -5.27 -11.77
C ILE A 197 -22.05 -4.42 -12.26
N LEU A 198 -22.51 -4.72 -13.47
CA LEU A 198 -23.51 -3.95 -14.19
C LEU A 198 -24.90 -4.58 -14.07
N GLU A 199 -25.96 -3.80 -14.23
CA GLU A 199 -27.32 -4.29 -14.40
C GLU A 199 -27.92 -3.84 -15.74
N LYS A 200 -28.46 -4.77 -16.52
CA LYS A 200 -29.11 -4.45 -17.80
C LYS A 200 -30.56 -4.90 -17.80
N ALA A 201 -31.45 -4.08 -18.31
CA ALA A 201 -32.88 -4.36 -18.32
C ALA A 201 -33.37 -4.79 -19.70
N ILE A 202 -34.29 -5.78 -19.71
CA ILE A 202 -35.12 -6.12 -20.86
C ILE A 202 -36.58 -5.81 -20.49
N ALA A 203 -37.28 -5.10 -21.36
CA ALA A 203 -38.71 -4.88 -21.19
C ALA A 203 -39.48 -6.20 -21.38
N THR A 204 -40.45 -6.46 -20.53
CA THR A 204 -41.24 -7.69 -20.49
C THR A 204 -42.72 -7.41 -20.40
N ASN A 205 -43.54 -8.43 -20.65
CA ASN A 205 -44.99 -8.34 -20.50
C ASN A 205 -45.36 -8.60 -19.02
N PRO A 206 -45.84 -7.59 -18.27
CA PRO A 206 -46.15 -7.73 -16.85
C PRO A 206 -47.32 -8.66 -16.55
N ASP A 207 -48.11 -9.05 -17.55
CA ASP A 207 -49.24 -9.96 -17.38
C ASP A 207 -48.85 -11.44 -17.54
N LYS A 208 -47.63 -11.71 -18.06
CA LYS A 208 -47.18 -13.06 -18.41
C LYS A 208 -46.09 -13.56 -17.46
N GLU A 209 -46.18 -14.84 -17.12
CA GLU A 209 -45.19 -15.50 -16.27
C GLU A 209 -43.96 -15.88 -17.10
N ILE A 210 -42.82 -15.27 -16.80
CA ILE A 210 -41.51 -15.57 -17.38
C ILE A 210 -41.06 -16.94 -16.89
N GLN A 211 -40.70 -17.82 -17.82
CA GLN A 211 -40.25 -19.18 -17.54
C GLN A 211 -38.74 -19.38 -17.72
N SER A 212 -38.15 -18.74 -18.74
CA SER A 212 -36.72 -18.82 -19.01
C SER A 212 -36.19 -17.59 -19.72
N VAL A 213 -34.87 -17.45 -19.72
CA VAL A 213 -34.13 -16.39 -20.41
C VAL A 213 -33.03 -17.02 -21.23
N TYR A 214 -33.13 -16.95 -22.55
CA TYR A 214 -32.06 -17.32 -23.47
C TYR A 214 -31.17 -16.11 -23.72
N ILE A 215 -29.86 -16.29 -23.63
CA ILE A 215 -28.86 -15.26 -23.85
C ILE A 215 -27.85 -15.77 -24.87
N GLU A 216 -27.58 -14.96 -25.90
CA GLU A 216 -26.61 -15.27 -26.95
C GLU A 216 -25.66 -14.10 -27.18
N LYS A 217 -24.38 -14.41 -27.27
CA LYS A 217 -23.37 -13.46 -27.71
C LYS A 217 -23.45 -13.32 -29.23
N THR A 218 -23.85 -12.15 -29.70
CA THR A 218 -24.15 -11.90 -31.13
C THR A 218 -22.94 -11.47 -31.94
N ASN A 219 -21.87 -11.01 -31.28
CA ASN A 219 -20.67 -10.51 -31.94
C ASN A 219 -19.41 -11.31 -31.55
N VAL A 220 -18.38 -11.22 -32.39
CA VAL A 220 -17.07 -11.85 -32.13
C VAL A 220 -16.18 -10.98 -31.22
N SER A 221 -16.76 -10.19 -30.30
CA SER A 221 -16.00 -9.33 -29.40
C SER A 221 -15.02 -10.14 -28.55
N ASN A 222 -13.89 -9.54 -28.16
CA ASN A 222 -12.93 -10.20 -27.26
C ASN A 222 -13.43 -10.42 -25.83
N GLY A 223 -14.60 -9.87 -25.49
CA GLY A 223 -15.13 -9.87 -24.13
C GLY A 223 -15.74 -11.20 -23.69
N TYR A 224 -15.80 -11.37 -22.38
CA TYR A 224 -16.31 -12.53 -21.65
C TYR A 224 -17.56 -12.16 -20.86
N PRO A 225 -18.73 -12.01 -21.51
CA PRO A 225 -19.95 -11.64 -20.82
C PRO A 225 -20.39 -12.78 -19.90
N THR A 226 -20.71 -12.41 -18.67
CA THR A 226 -21.06 -13.32 -17.60
C THR A 226 -22.30 -12.80 -16.88
N ILE A 227 -23.36 -13.60 -16.83
CA ILE A 227 -24.61 -13.29 -16.13
C ILE A 227 -24.57 -13.93 -14.75
N LEU A 228 -24.67 -13.13 -13.69
CA LEU A 228 -24.52 -13.54 -12.29
C LEU A 228 -25.86 -13.75 -11.57
N GLY A 229 -26.94 -13.19 -12.10
CA GLY A 229 -28.25 -13.24 -11.46
C GLY A 229 -29.33 -12.48 -12.22
N LEU A 230 -30.57 -12.66 -11.77
CA LEU A 230 -31.75 -12.01 -12.34
C LEU A 230 -32.53 -11.28 -11.23
N SER A 231 -33.25 -10.22 -11.60
CA SER A 231 -34.10 -9.47 -10.68
C SER A 231 -35.38 -8.98 -11.34
N ALA A 232 -36.48 -9.03 -10.59
CA ALA A 232 -37.76 -8.41 -10.94
C ALA A 232 -37.90 -7.02 -10.26
N GLY A 233 -36.77 -6.39 -9.96
CA GLY A 233 -36.69 -5.11 -9.26
C GLY A 233 -36.43 -5.32 -7.77
N GLN A 234 -37.43 -5.09 -6.93
CA GLN A 234 -37.30 -5.20 -5.47
C GLN A 234 -37.30 -6.67 -4.96
N GLN A 235 -37.16 -7.66 -5.83
CA GLN A 235 -37.10 -9.08 -5.51
C GLN A 235 -36.10 -9.80 -6.42
N PRO A 236 -35.17 -10.61 -5.86
CA PRO A 236 -34.34 -11.50 -6.67
C PRO A 236 -35.18 -12.52 -7.43
N VAL A 237 -34.70 -12.91 -8.62
CA VAL A 237 -35.29 -13.99 -9.41
C VAL A 237 -34.35 -15.18 -9.35
N GLU A 238 -34.79 -16.24 -8.66
CA GLU A 238 -34.01 -17.46 -8.50
C GLU A 238 -33.91 -18.24 -9.81
N VAL A 239 -32.69 -18.64 -10.16
CA VAL A 239 -32.38 -19.48 -11.33
C VAL A 239 -32.21 -20.93 -10.87
N ALA A 240 -32.99 -21.84 -11.42
CA ALA A 240 -32.90 -23.27 -11.12
C ALA A 240 -31.84 -23.99 -11.97
N GLU A 241 -31.73 -23.63 -13.24
CA GLU A 241 -30.82 -24.26 -14.20
C GLU A 241 -30.24 -23.21 -15.16
N GLY A 242 -29.07 -23.49 -15.73
CA GLY A 242 -28.49 -22.68 -16.80
C GLY A 242 -27.13 -22.05 -16.47
N PHE A 243 -26.81 -21.90 -15.19
CA PHE A 243 -25.46 -21.51 -14.78
C PHE A 243 -24.46 -22.63 -15.09
N ASN A 244 -23.41 -22.27 -15.82
CA ASN A 244 -22.42 -23.18 -16.38
C ASN A 244 -21.02 -23.00 -15.77
N ALA A 245 -20.86 -21.98 -14.92
CA ALA A 245 -19.60 -21.60 -14.32
C ALA A 245 -19.78 -21.14 -12.88
N ASP A 246 -18.69 -21.22 -12.15
CA ASP A 246 -18.49 -20.63 -10.85
C ASP A 246 -17.31 -19.66 -10.96
N VAL A 247 -17.60 -18.38 -10.74
CA VAL A 247 -16.68 -17.24 -10.91
C VAL A 247 -16.51 -16.42 -9.62
N VAL A 248 -17.00 -16.95 -8.49
CA VAL A 248 -16.87 -16.32 -7.18
C VAL A 248 -16.23 -17.30 -6.21
N ALA A 249 -15.02 -16.99 -5.74
CA ALA A 249 -14.35 -17.82 -4.76
C ALA A 249 -14.76 -17.48 -3.33
N GLU A 250 -15.23 -18.47 -2.59
CA GLU A 250 -15.65 -18.37 -1.19
C GLU A 250 -14.69 -19.05 -0.21
N ALA A 251 -13.77 -19.89 -0.69
CA ALA A 251 -12.73 -20.53 0.12
C ALA A 251 -11.45 -20.82 -0.67
N ARG A 252 -10.39 -21.23 0.04
CA ARG A 252 -9.09 -21.63 -0.51
C ARG A 252 -8.92 -23.17 -0.44
N PRO A 253 -8.24 -23.80 -1.41
CA PRO A 253 -7.56 -23.17 -2.54
C PRO A 253 -8.54 -22.70 -3.63
N ILE A 254 -8.26 -21.55 -4.25
CA ILE A 254 -9.22 -20.87 -5.14
C ILE A 254 -9.62 -21.74 -6.34
N SER A 255 -8.71 -22.59 -6.81
CA SER A 255 -8.95 -23.53 -7.90
C SER A 255 -9.98 -24.63 -7.58
N GLU A 256 -10.29 -24.87 -6.30
CA GLU A 256 -11.31 -25.83 -5.86
C GLU A 256 -12.68 -25.18 -5.62
N HIS A 257 -12.71 -23.85 -5.49
CA HIS A 257 -13.88 -23.02 -5.18
C HIS A 257 -14.21 -22.03 -6.31
N SER A 258 -13.73 -22.31 -7.52
CA SER A 258 -14.10 -21.59 -8.73
C SER A 258 -13.79 -22.46 -9.93
N SER A 259 -14.68 -22.50 -10.92
CA SER A 259 -14.51 -23.33 -12.11
C SER A 259 -14.06 -22.53 -13.35
N ALA A 260 -14.28 -21.21 -13.36
CA ALA A 260 -13.98 -20.36 -14.51
C ALA A 260 -13.35 -19.02 -14.09
N SER A 261 -12.57 -18.41 -14.99
CA SER A 261 -12.14 -17.01 -14.85
C SER A 261 -13.06 -16.05 -15.60
N LEU A 262 -13.13 -14.82 -15.13
CA LEU A 262 -13.89 -13.73 -15.75
C LEU A 262 -13.21 -13.12 -16.97
N ASP A 263 -11.91 -13.37 -17.13
CA ASP A 263 -11.12 -12.93 -18.28
C ASP A 263 -10.08 -14.01 -18.68
N ARG A 264 -9.07 -13.63 -19.48
CA ARG A 264 -7.98 -14.52 -19.90
C ARG A 264 -6.90 -14.75 -18.85
N ASN A 265 -6.88 -13.96 -17.78
CA ASN A 265 -5.78 -13.88 -16.83
C ASN A 265 -6.12 -14.55 -15.50
N ALA A 266 -6.98 -15.58 -15.53
CA ALA A 266 -7.35 -16.37 -14.36
C ALA A 266 -8.06 -15.60 -13.22
N TRP A 267 -8.52 -14.36 -13.45
CA TRP A 267 -9.16 -13.56 -12.41
C TRP A 267 -10.60 -14.01 -12.13
N VAL A 268 -11.00 -13.97 -10.85
CA VAL A 268 -12.37 -14.18 -10.37
C VAL A 268 -12.77 -13.15 -9.33
N LEU A 269 -14.06 -13.06 -9.04
CA LEU A 269 -14.54 -12.37 -7.84
C LEU A 269 -14.27 -13.27 -6.63
N TYR A 270 -14.33 -12.69 -5.44
CA TYR A 270 -14.28 -13.44 -4.20
C TYR A 270 -15.27 -12.88 -3.19
N SER A 271 -15.71 -13.69 -2.23
CA SER A 271 -16.63 -13.24 -1.18
C SER A 271 -15.89 -12.78 0.08
N LYS A 272 -16.60 -12.01 0.92
CA LYS A 272 -16.11 -11.60 2.24
C LYS A 272 -15.92 -12.78 3.22
N GLU A 273 -16.56 -13.92 2.97
CA GLU A 273 -16.34 -15.16 3.74
C GLU A 273 -14.93 -15.72 3.58
N LEU A 274 -14.22 -15.37 2.50
CA LEU A 274 -12.80 -15.74 2.31
C LEU A 274 -11.91 -15.18 3.45
N GLY A 275 -12.42 -14.22 4.22
CA GLY A 275 -11.74 -13.63 5.37
C GLY A 275 -10.62 -12.70 4.94
N ASN A 276 -9.61 -12.52 5.80
CA ASN A 276 -8.44 -11.72 5.46
C ASN A 276 -7.72 -12.33 4.25
N VAL A 277 -7.54 -11.53 3.22
CA VAL A 277 -6.85 -11.94 2.00
C VAL A 277 -5.50 -11.25 2.01
N ASP A 278 -4.44 -12.05 2.12
CA ASP A 278 -3.07 -11.55 2.13
C ASP A 278 -2.50 -11.57 0.71
N ILE A 279 -1.82 -10.50 0.32
CA ILE A 279 -0.91 -10.52 -0.82
C ILE A 279 0.49 -10.76 -0.26
N THR A 280 1.17 -11.80 -0.76
CA THR A 280 2.58 -12.04 -0.48
C THR A 280 3.39 -11.77 -1.74
N THR A 281 4.42 -10.93 -1.60
CA THR A 281 5.25 -10.45 -2.72
C THR A 281 6.72 -10.63 -2.38
N GLU A 282 7.52 -11.10 -3.33
CA GLU A 282 8.96 -11.28 -3.17
C GLU A 282 9.68 -9.93 -2.99
N PHE A 283 9.30 -8.94 -3.80
CA PHE A 283 9.94 -7.64 -3.89
C PHE A 283 9.18 -6.55 -3.15
N GLY A 284 8.44 -6.85 -2.08
CA GLY A 284 7.91 -5.81 -1.19
C GLY A 284 8.95 -5.26 -0.20
N LEU A 285 8.65 -4.12 0.41
CA LEU A 285 9.41 -3.60 1.56
C LEU A 285 9.16 -4.46 2.81
N PRO A 286 10.11 -4.57 3.75
CA PRO A 286 9.92 -5.35 4.98
C PRO A 286 8.67 -4.92 5.76
N ASP A 287 7.87 -5.89 6.23
CA ASP A 287 6.58 -5.67 6.92
C ASP A 287 6.72 -4.88 8.22
N ASP A 288 7.89 -5.00 8.85
CA ASP A 288 8.20 -4.28 10.08
C ASP A 288 8.74 -2.88 9.80
N GLY A 289 8.85 -2.44 8.55
CA GLY A 289 9.40 -1.14 8.19
C GLY A 289 10.90 -0.99 8.44
N ASN A 290 11.63 -2.05 8.83
CA ASN A 290 13.08 -2.02 8.98
C ASN A 290 13.76 -2.27 7.63
N ILE A 291 13.93 -1.20 6.86
CA ILE A 291 14.57 -1.23 5.55
C ILE A 291 16.09 -1.28 5.74
N VAL A 292 16.70 -2.41 5.41
CA VAL A 292 18.16 -2.60 5.45
C VAL A 292 18.75 -2.43 4.05
N THR A 293 19.66 -1.47 3.89
CA THR A 293 20.29 -1.16 2.60
C THR A 293 21.48 -2.07 2.31
N LYS A 294 21.96 -2.07 1.05
CA LYS A 294 23.23 -2.73 0.66
C LYS A 294 24.43 -2.27 1.49
N SER A 295 24.40 -1.05 2.02
CA SER A 295 25.42 -0.49 2.91
C SER A 295 25.27 -0.92 4.38
N ASN A 296 24.31 -1.81 4.68
CA ASN A 296 23.96 -2.28 6.01
C ASN A 296 23.48 -1.17 6.96
N ARG A 297 22.87 -0.10 6.43
CA ARG A 297 22.15 0.89 7.22
C ARG A 297 20.70 0.46 7.37
N THR A 298 20.12 0.68 8.54
CA THR A 298 18.71 0.38 8.80
C THR A 298 17.93 1.67 8.94
N TYR A 299 16.87 1.82 8.13
CA TYR A 299 15.88 2.88 8.22
C TYR A 299 14.56 2.27 8.69
N LYS A 300 14.03 2.77 9.81
CA LYS A 300 12.68 2.46 10.30
C LYS A 300 11.68 3.43 9.67
N VAL A 301 10.85 2.92 8.78
CA VAL A 301 9.72 3.64 8.20
C VAL A 301 8.43 3.20 8.91
N ASP A 302 7.59 4.14 9.33
CA ASP A 302 6.32 3.83 10.00
C ASP A 302 5.18 3.77 8.98
N TYR A 303 4.69 2.58 8.64
CA TYR A 303 3.60 2.42 7.68
C TYR A 303 2.22 2.79 8.22
N LYS A 304 2.08 3.20 9.49
CA LYS A 304 0.76 3.52 10.08
C LYS A 304 0.46 5.01 10.10
N SER A 305 1.37 5.82 9.60
CA SER A 305 1.27 7.27 9.55
C SER A 305 1.97 7.79 8.29
N LEU A 306 1.86 9.09 8.02
CA LEU A 306 2.61 9.71 6.92
C LEU A 306 4.09 9.37 7.07
N ASN A 307 4.67 8.76 6.04
CA ASN A 307 5.96 8.08 6.11
C ASN A 307 6.99 8.62 5.12
N ALA A 308 6.61 9.63 4.36
CA ALA A 308 7.50 10.34 3.47
C ALA A 308 7.20 11.84 3.42
N THR A 309 8.24 12.61 3.11
CA THR A 309 8.09 13.98 2.61
C THR A 309 8.08 13.92 1.10
N ARG A 310 6.94 14.31 0.52
CA ARG A 310 6.74 14.46 -0.92
C ARG A 310 7.07 15.91 -1.32
N LEU A 311 7.94 16.06 -2.31
CA LEU A 311 8.43 17.34 -2.83
C LEU A 311 8.07 17.45 -4.30
N THR A 312 6.91 18.07 -4.56
CA THR A 312 6.36 18.22 -5.91
C THR A 312 6.12 19.70 -6.19
N ALA A 313 6.81 20.21 -7.21
CA ALA A 313 6.49 21.53 -7.75
C ALA A 313 5.15 21.47 -8.49
N ASP A 314 4.35 22.53 -8.37
CA ASP A 314 3.17 22.74 -9.21
C ASP A 314 3.59 22.69 -10.68
N ASP A 315 3.00 21.76 -11.44
CA ASP A 315 3.23 21.63 -12.87
C ASP A 315 1.97 22.01 -13.66
N THR A 316 2.17 22.49 -14.89
CA THR A 316 1.05 22.98 -15.71
C THR A 316 0.25 21.86 -16.38
N GLU A 317 0.70 20.61 -16.29
CA GLU A 317 0.11 19.46 -17.00
C GLU A 317 -0.86 18.67 -16.11
N THR A 318 -0.63 18.67 -14.80
CA THR A 318 -1.41 18.03 -13.75
C THR A 318 -1.56 19.01 -12.59
N ALA A 319 -2.80 19.40 -12.28
CA ALA A 319 -3.08 20.26 -11.13
C ALA A 319 -2.74 19.52 -9.82
N ASP A 320 -1.49 19.61 -9.38
CA ASP A 320 -1.00 19.11 -8.09
C ASP A 320 -0.99 20.26 -7.06
N THR A 321 -1.11 19.92 -5.78
CA THR A 321 -0.88 20.92 -4.73
C THR A 321 0.63 21.23 -4.69
N ASP A 322 1.01 22.52 -4.66
CA ASP A 322 2.41 22.91 -4.50
C ASP A 322 2.95 22.41 -3.15
N GLU A 323 3.72 21.33 -3.21
CA GLU A 323 4.43 20.69 -2.12
C GLU A 323 5.94 20.82 -2.33
N SER A 324 6.39 21.77 -3.16
CA SER A 324 7.80 21.93 -3.55
C SER A 324 8.72 22.15 -2.37
N THR A 325 8.20 22.68 -1.26
CA THR A 325 8.97 22.99 -0.06
C THR A 325 8.39 22.29 1.17
N ALA A 326 9.22 21.54 1.88
CA ALA A 326 8.86 20.92 3.14
C ALA A 326 9.99 21.01 4.16
N THR A 327 9.64 21.09 5.44
CA THR A 327 10.63 21.14 6.53
C THR A 327 10.42 19.95 7.47
N LEU A 328 11.44 19.10 7.56
CA LEU A 328 11.52 18.04 8.56
C LEU A 328 12.07 18.60 9.86
N VAL A 329 11.26 18.58 10.92
CA VAL A 329 11.72 18.88 12.28
C VAL A 329 12.26 17.60 12.88
N LEU A 330 13.52 17.62 13.34
CA LEU A 330 14.19 16.43 13.85
C LEU A 330 13.90 16.24 15.35
N GLU A 331 13.57 15.02 15.75
CA GLU A 331 13.43 14.69 17.17
C GLU A 331 14.79 14.56 17.85
N ASP A 332 15.72 13.90 17.16
CA ASP A 332 17.04 13.52 17.67
C ASP A 332 18.07 14.65 17.69
N LYS A 333 17.80 15.73 16.95
CA LYS A 333 18.64 16.93 16.80
C LYS A 333 20.14 16.58 16.72
N PRO A 334 20.56 15.92 15.63
CA PRO A 334 21.91 15.39 15.52
C PRO A 334 22.94 16.49 15.35
N THR A 335 24.19 16.20 15.71
CA THR A 335 25.37 16.99 15.32
C THR A 335 26.27 16.10 14.51
N VAL A 336 26.60 16.48 13.27
CA VAL A 336 27.49 15.71 12.39
C VAL A 336 28.95 16.03 12.71
N SER A 337 29.82 15.01 12.78
CA SER A 337 31.25 15.19 13.03
C SER A 337 31.98 15.72 11.78
N ASP A 338 33.26 16.06 11.89
CA ASP A 338 34.10 16.42 10.72
C ASP A 338 34.30 15.27 9.72
N ASN A 339 34.08 14.01 10.14
CA ASN A 339 34.20 12.82 9.28
C ASN A 339 32.83 12.20 9.00
N GLY A 340 31.75 12.85 9.41
CA GLY A 340 30.39 12.38 9.25
C GLY A 340 29.68 12.97 8.05
N SER A 341 28.57 12.33 7.73
CA SER A 341 27.64 12.67 6.66
C SER A 341 26.23 12.26 7.08
N ILE A 342 25.27 12.83 6.37
CA ILE A 342 23.87 12.41 6.43
C ILE A 342 23.57 11.63 5.16
N TYR A 343 22.83 10.54 5.31
CA TYR A 343 22.23 9.81 4.20
C TYR A 343 20.72 9.93 4.26
N TYR A 344 20.12 10.18 3.11
CA TYR A 344 18.68 10.14 2.93
C TYR A 344 18.29 8.81 2.27
N LEU A 345 17.33 8.10 2.86
CA LEU A 345 16.60 7.07 2.13
C LEU A 345 15.57 7.79 1.26
N ALA A 346 15.80 7.78 -0.05
CA ALA A 346 15.06 8.62 -0.98
C ALA A 346 14.75 7.91 -2.30
N THR A 347 13.77 8.44 -3.03
CA THR A 347 13.44 8.04 -4.41
C THR A 347 12.81 9.22 -5.14
N ALA A 348 12.74 9.17 -6.48
CA ALA A 348 12.17 10.26 -7.25
C ALA A 348 11.23 9.73 -8.34
N GLY A 349 10.04 10.33 -8.48
CA GLY A 349 9.11 10.08 -9.59
C GLY A 349 9.26 11.07 -10.74
N ASN A 350 8.77 10.70 -11.92
CA ASN A 350 8.82 11.52 -13.15
C ASN A 350 10.25 12.03 -13.50
N GLY A 351 11.24 11.15 -13.32
CA GLY A 351 12.65 11.44 -13.58
C GLY A 351 13.45 11.81 -12.32
N PRO A 352 14.77 11.96 -12.46
CA PRO A 352 15.63 12.33 -11.34
C PRO A 352 15.24 13.69 -10.75
N ALA A 353 15.33 13.81 -9.42
CA ALA A 353 15.03 15.05 -8.70
C ALA A 353 16.31 15.68 -8.14
N THR A 354 16.46 16.99 -8.34
CA THR A 354 17.50 17.80 -7.69
C THR A 354 16.84 18.62 -6.60
N ILE A 355 17.24 18.37 -5.36
CA ILE A 355 16.61 18.98 -4.18
C ILE A 355 17.62 19.89 -3.49
N ASP A 356 17.25 21.15 -3.32
CA ASP A 356 17.97 22.08 -2.46
C ASP A 356 17.73 21.71 -1.00
N VAL A 357 18.79 21.66 -0.22
CA VAL A 357 18.75 21.29 1.19
C VAL A 357 19.25 22.48 2.01
N THR A 358 18.43 22.90 2.98
CA THR A 358 18.82 23.90 3.99
C THR A 358 18.82 23.24 5.36
N TYR A 359 19.99 23.18 5.98
CA TYR A 359 20.14 22.73 7.36
C TYR A 359 19.96 23.94 8.28
N ASN A 360 18.96 23.87 9.17
CA ASN A 360 18.71 24.90 10.17
C ASN A 360 19.30 24.46 11.50
N TYR A 361 20.22 25.25 12.07
CA TYR A 361 20.95 24.89 13.28
C TYR A 361 20.35 25.49 14.55
N SER A 362 20.61 24.84 15.69
CA SER A 362 20.11 25.29 17.00
C SER A 362 20.66 26.67 17.43
N ASP A 363 21.78 27.11 16.86
CA ASP A 363 22.35 28.45 17.09
C ASP A 363 21.70 29.55 16.24
N GLY A 364 20.70 29.21 15.43
CA GLY A 364 19.99 30.11 14.53
C GLY A 364 20.68 30.36 13.19
N SER A 365 21.85 29.78 12.95
CA SER A 365 22.50 29.79 11.64
C SER A 365 21.93 28.70 10.71
N SER A 366 22.29 28.76 9.43
CA SER A 366 21.97 27.73 8.46
C SER A 366 23.12 27.50 7.48
N SER A 367 23.09 26.36 6.79
CA SER A 367 23.89 26.09 5.60
C SER A 367 23.03 25.48 4.52
N THR A 368 23.48 25.60 3.27
CA THR A 368 22.77 25.08 2.09
C THR A 368 23.66 24.12 1.31
N SER A 369 23.03 23.11 0.71
CA SER A 369 23.62 22.13 -0.21
C SER A 369 22.54 21.72 -1.22
N TYR A 370 22.85 20.75 -2.08
CA TYR A 370 21.86 20.10 -2.93
C TYR A 370 22.14 18.60 -2.97
N ILE A 371 21.09 17.82 -3.22
CA ILE A 371 21.17 16.38 -3.43
C ILE A 371 20.52 16.00 -4.76
N GLU A 372 21.02 14.93 -5.38
CA GLU A 372 20.45 14.35 -6.59
C GLU A 372 19.87 12.98 -6.26
N ILE A 373 18.57 12.83 -6.45
CA ILE A 373 17.83 11.61 -6.19
C ILE A 373 17.55 10.95 -7.55
N PRO A 374 18.08 9.74 -7.81
CA PRO A 374 17.81 9.03 -9.06
C PRO A 374 16.32 8.70 -9.23
N ASP A 375 15.90 8.57 -10.49
CA ASP A 375 14.55 8.13 -10.83
C ASP A 375 14.28 6.73 -10.27
N TRP A 376 13.09 6.55 -9.71
CA TRP A 376 12.67 5.36 -8.99
C TRP A 376 12.70 4.10 -9.84
N CYS A 377 12.44 4.20 -11.16
CA CYS A 377 12.36 3.06 -12.06
C CYS A 377 13.61 2.90 -12.95
N ASN A 378 13.88 1.68 -13.40
CA ASN A 378 14.90 1.38 -14.43
C ASN A 378 16.37 1.70 -14.06
N ASN A 379 16.67 1.89 -12.77
CA ASN A 379 18.01 2.22 -12.26
C ASN A 379 18.50 1.23 -11.18
N GLN A 380 18.16 -0.05 -11.32
CA GLN A 380 18.28 -1.06 -10.26
C GLN A 380 19.73 -1.28 -9.79
N SER A 381 20.72 -1.06 -10.66
CA SER A 381 22.14 -1.20 -10.31
C SER A 381 22.61 -0.19 -9.26
N LEU A 382 21.97 0.99 -9.20
CA LEU A 382 22.29 2.07 -8.27
C LEU A 382 21.49 1.97 -6.96
N ALA A 383 20.37 1.24 -6.97
CA ALA A 383 19.46 1.17 -5.85
C ALA A 383 20.12 0.55 -4.61
N ALA A 384 19.96 1.21 -3.46
CA ALA A 384 20.36 0.69 -2.17
C ALA A 384 19.40 -0.40 -1.67
N VAL A 385 18.13 -0.33 -2.09
CA VAL A 385 17.08 -1.33 -1.90
C VAL A 385 16.26 -1.43 -3.19
N GLN A 386 15.98 -2.65 -3.63
CA GLN A 386 15.10 -2.92 -4.76
C GLN A 386 13.75 -3.41 -4.25
N THR A 387 12.68 -2.95 -4.87
CA THR A 387 11.29 -3.28 -4.50
C THR A 387 10.40 -3.27 -5.76
N GLY A 388 9.16 -3.73 -5.62
CA GLY A 388 8.08 -3.57 -6.58
C GLY A 388 7.25 -2.32 -6.30
N ARG A 389 6.14 -2.19 -7.02
CA ARG A 389 5.22 -1.04 -6.91
C ARG A 389 3.76 -1.42 -6.89
N TYR A 390 2.93 -0.54 -6.37
CA TYR A 390 1.52 -0.51 -6.70
C TYR A 390 1.27 0.45 -7.87
N TYR A 391 0.50 0.01 -8.87
CA TYR A 391 -0.05 0.86 -9.94
C TYR A 391 -1.34 0.24 -10.49
N GLY A 392 -2.49 0.61 -9.91
CA GLY A 392 -3.77 -0.04 -10.23
C GLY A 392 -3.75 -1.56 -9.98
N GLY A 393 -2.90 -1.98 -9.04
CA GLY A 393 -2.59 -3.37 -8.71
C GLY A 393 -1.14 -3.57 -8.27
N VAL A 394 -0.90 -4.63 -7.52
CA VAL A 394 0.45 -5.03 -7.10
C VAL A 394 1.27 -5.50 -8.31
N ASP A 395 2.44 -4.90 -8.47
CA ASP A 395 3.43 -5.23 -9.48
C ASP A 395 4.74 -5.64 -8.80
N ASP A 396 4.88 -6.95 -8.59
CA ASP A 396 5.98 -7.58 -7.87
C ASP A 396 7.20 -7.87 -8.74
N ARG A 397 7.61 -6.89 -9.55
CA ARG A 397 8.87 -6.95 -10.29
C ARG A 397 9.87 -6.01 -9.62
N ASP A 398 11.14 -6.40 -9.59
CA ASP A 398 12.25 -5.76 -8.87
C ASP A 398 12.80 -4.47 -9.51
N TYR A 399 11.96 -3.67 -10.16
CA TYR A 399 12.43 -2.54 -10.95
C TYR A 399 12.36 -1.18 -10.26
N VAL A 400 11.86 -1.11 -9.02
CA VAL A 400 11.86 0.12 -8.20
C VAL A 400 13.08 0.18 -7.30
N GLY A 401 13.73 1.34 -7.26
CA GLY A 401 14.86 1.63 -6.39
C GLY A 401 14.54 2.63 -5.28
N LEU A 402 14.98 2.31 -4.07
CA LEU A 402 15.27 3.30 -3.02
C LEU A 402 16.79 3.52 -2.97
N TYR A 403 17.20 4.76 -2.79
CA TYR A 403 18.59 5.20 -2.84
C TYR A 403 19.03 5.74 -1.49
N GLU A 404 20.33 5.58 -1.21
CA GLU A 404 21.00 6.29 -0.14
C GLU A 404 21.74 7.48 -0.74
N VAL A 405 21.21 8.68 -0.51
CA VAL A 405 21.79 9.92 -1.05
C VAL A 405 22.57 10.62 0.05
N GLU A 406 23.87 10.75 -0.15
CA GLU A 406 24.79 11.35 0.82
C GLU A 406 24.79 12.88 0.73
N ASP A 407 24.87 13.54 1.88
CA ASP A 407 25.09 14.98 1.98
C ASP A 407 25.89 15.36 3.24
N TYR A 408 26.43 16.58 3.23
CA TYR A 408 27.42 17.07 4.18
C TYR A 408 26.99 18.44 4.77
N PRO A 409 26.21 18.46 5.86
CA PRO A 409 25.94 19.68 6.59
C PRO A 409 27.23 20.26 7.20
N GLN A 410 27.19 21.53 7.62
CA GLN A 410 28.27 22.11 8.43
C GLN A 410 28.52 21.25 9.68
N SER A 411 29.75 20.77 9.82
CA SER A 411 30.17 19.93 10.93
C SER A 411 30.09 20.67 12.27
N ASN A 412 29.94 19.87 13.34
CA ASN A 412 29.93 20.32 14.73
C ASN A 412 28.81 21.35 15.07
N LYS A 413 27.76 21.41 14.25
CA LYS A 413 26.53 22.16 14.56
C LYS A 413 25.34 21.22 14.73
N GLN A 414 24.55 21.48 15.77
CA GLN A 414 23.33 20.73 16.04
C GLN A 414 22.24 21.15 15.06
N ILE A 415 21.68 20.19 14.33
CA ILE A 415 20.62 20.39 13.34
C ILE A 415 19.27 20.33 14.06
N GLU A 416 18.45 21.37 13.91
CA GLU A 416 17.08 21.44 14.41
C GLU A 416 16.08 20.90 13.41
N SER A 417 16.26 21.30 12.14
CA SER A 417 15.39 20.92 11.05
C SER A 417 16.13 20.96 9.73
N ILE A 418 15.59 20.25 8.75
CA ILE A 418 16.09 20.23 7.38
C ILE A 418 14.94 20.67 6.49
N THR A 419 15.14 21.75 5.75
CA THR A 419 14.20 22.23 4.75
C THR A 419 14.66 21.76 3.39
N PHE A 420 13.75 21.11 2.66
CA PHE A 420 13.96 20.65 1.30
C PHE A 420 13.15 21.53 0.36
N ASN A 421 13.74 21.89 -0.79
CA ASN A 421 13.07 22.62 -1.85
C ASN A 421 13.35 21.95 -3.21
N ASN A 422 12.29 21.51 -3.88
CA ASN A 422 12.33 21.08 -5.26
C ASN A 422 12.00 22.31 -6.14
N TYR A 423 12.99 22.86 -6.85
CA TYR A 423 12.81 24.10 -7.60
C TYR A 423 11.65 24.04 -8.60
N ALA A 424 10.86 25.12 -8.64
CA ALA A 424 9.78 25.30 -9.60
C ALA A 424 10.29 25.25 -11.05
N GLY A 425 9.74 24.32 -11.84
CA GLY A 425 10.04 24.16 -13.27
C GLY A 425 10.47 22.74 -13.68
N ASN A 426 10.69 21.84 -12.72
CA ASN A 426 10.90 20.41 -13.00
C ASN A 426 9.63 19.63 -12.62
N ALA A 427 9.20 18.72 -13.50
CA ALA A 427 8.05 17.87 -13.24
C ALA A 427 8.40 16.66 -12.34
N SER A 428 9.66 16.55 -11.91
CA SER A 428 10.13 15.47 -11.04
C SER A 428 9.64 15.61 -9.60
N LYS A 429 9.48 14.47 -8.93
CA LYS A 429 8.83 14.35 -7.62
C LYS A 429 9.80 13.72 -6.63
N GLY A 430 10.45 14.51 -5.79
CA GLY A 430 11.42 14.02 -4.81
C GLY A 430 10.73 13.47 -3.56
N ILE A 431 11.13 12.29 -3.10
CA ILE A 431 10.55 11.61 -1.93
C ILE A 431 11.65 11.30 -0.92
N ILE A 432 11.49 11.78 0.32
CA ILE A 432 12.40 11.48 1.44
C ILE A 432 11.65 10.63 2.48
N MET A 433 12.13 9.42 2.74
CA MET A 433 11.50 8.46 3.66
C MET A 433 12.25 8.31 4.99
N GLY A 434 13.55 8.66 5.02
CA GLY A 434 14.37 8.48 6.21
C GLY A 434 15.69 9.22 6.14
N ILE A 435 16.30 9.39 7.31
CA ILE A 435 17.55 10.12 7.48
C ILE A 435 18.46 9.27 8.39
N TYR A 436 19.73 9.18 8.04
CA TYR A 436 20.72 8.39 8.78
C TYR A 436 22.03 9.18 8.96
N LEU A 437 22.59 9.12 10.17
CA LEU A 437 23.88 9.73 10.52
C LEU A 437 24.98 8.68 10.47
N THR A 438 26.07 8.92 9.74
CA THR A 438 27.27 8.05 9.77
C THR A 438 28.13 8.27 10.99
N ASP A 439 28.31 9.52 11.39
CA ASP A 439 29.21 9.89 12.46
C ASP A 439 28.82 11.24 13.08
N GLY A 440 28.60 11.23 14.40
CA GLY A 440 28.34 12.42 15.17
C GLY A 440 27.72 12.12 16.52
N THR A 441 26.74 12.93 16.90
CA THR A 441 25.96 12.71 18.13
C THR A 441 24.47 12.76 17.81
N ILE A 442 23.71 11.85 18.42
CA ILE A 442 22.25 11.89 18.45
C ILE A 442 21.86 12.18 19.90
N THR A 443 21.02 13.19 20.11
CA THR A 443 20.49 13.47 21.44
C THR A 443 19.41 12.45 21.74
N THR A 444 19.81 11.22 22.11
CA THR A 444 18.85 10.30 22.74
C THR A 444 18.31 11.01 23.99
N GLY A 445 17.01 10.95 24.27
CA GLY A 445 16.37 11.67 25.39
C GLY A 445 16.92 11.37 26.80
N ILE A 446 18.02 10.62 26.92
CA ILE A 446 18.81 10.44 28.11
C ILE A 446 19.66 11.71 28.33
N LYS A 447 19.10 12.68 29.05
CA LYS A 447 19.86 13.79 29.63
C LYS A 447 20.25 13.44 31.07
N ASP A 448 21.45 13.83 31.45
CA ASP A 448 21.94 13.79 32.83
C ASP A 448 21.95 12.40 33.48
N ILE A 449 22.84 11.49 33.02
CA ILE A 449 23.30 10.39 33.88
C ILE A 449 24.09 11.01 35.05
N THR A 450 23.35 11.45 36.06
CA THR A 450 23.90 11.88 37.33
C THR A 450 24.16 10.62 38.13
N VAL A 451 25.43 10.24 38.26
CA VAL A 451 25.83 9.34 39.33
C VAL A 451 25.48 10.07 40.62
N GLY A 452 24.44 9.62 41.33
CA GLY A 452 24.05 10.19 42.61
C GLY A 452 25.30 10.34 43.49
N LYS A 453 25.48 11.51 44.12
CA LYS A 453 26.56 11.72 45.09
C LYS A 453 26.62 10.52 46.01
N ASP A 454 27.82 9.97 46.23
CA ASP A 454 28.06 8.77 47.01
C ASP A 454 27.15 8.75 48.25
N ALA A 455 26.08 7.96 48.21
CA ALA A 455 25.30 7.70 49.41
C ALA A 455 26.29 7.09 50.40
N LYS A 456 26.50 7.77 51.54
CA LYS A 456 27.47 7.32 52.56
C LYS A 456 27.22 5.85 52.96
N ASP A 457 25.99 5.37 52.78
CA ASP A 457 25.50 4.05 53.19
C ASP A 457 25.14 3.09 52.03
N GLY A 458 25.72 3.28 50.84
CA GLY A 458 25.50 2.34 49.72
C GLY A 458 25.93 0.90 50.05
N LYS A 459 25.12 -0.11 49.65
CA LYS A 459 25.49 -1.52 49.76
C LYS A 459 26.80 -1.76 49.00
N THR A 460 27.67 -2.59 49.58
CA THR A 460 28.96 -2.95 48.98
C THR A 460 28.84 -4.34 48.38
N PHE A 461 29.33 -4.54 47.16
CA PHE A 461 29.27 -5.80 46.44
C PHE A 461 30.68 -6.32 46.14
N ASN A 462 30.92 -7.62 46.13
CA ASN A 462 32.14 -8.17 45.53
C ASN A 462 32.04 -8.22 43.98
N ILE A 463 33.11 -8.63 43.30
CA ILE A 463 33.10 -8.79 41.83
C ILE A 463 32.06 -9.80 41.33
N GLY A 464 31.66 -10.76 42.17
CA GLY A 464 30.59 -11.72 41.88
C GLY A 464 29.18 -11.18 42.09
N GLY A 465 29.00 -9.89 42.42
CA GLY A 465 27.69 -9.27 42.62
C GLY A 465 27.03 -9.62 43.96
N GLN A 466 27.75 -10.26 44.89
CA GLN A 466 27.23 -10.58 46.23
C GLN A 466 27.41 -9.39 47.16
N VAL A 467 26.40 -9.08 47.96
CA VAL A 467 26.52 -8.06 49.01
C VAL A 467 27.54 -8.54 50.06
N VAL A 468 28.51 -7.69 50.38
CA VAL A 468 29.58 -7.96 51.35
C VAL A 468 29.60 -6.88 52.43
N ASP A 469 30.06 -7.27 53.62
CA ASP A 469 30.27 -6.37 54.76
C ASP A 469 31.71 -5.86 54.84
N GLY A 470 32.02 -5.09 55.89
CA GLY A 470 33.35 -4.50 56.11
C GLY A 470 34.47 -5.50 56.43
N SER A 471 34.17 -6.79 56.61
CA SER A 471 35.18 -7.83 56.85
C SER A 471 35.78 -8.38 55.55
N TYR A 472 35.11 -8.16 54.41
CA TYR A 472 35.57 -8.64 53.10
C TYR A 472 36.85 -7.94 52.65
N LYS A 473 37.84 -8.72 52.21
CA LYS A 473 39.12 -8.25 51.70
C LYS A 473 39.17 -8.45 50.19
N GLY A 474 39.42 -7.39 49.43
CA GLY A 474 39.51 -7.48 47.97
C GLY A 474 38.88 -6.31 47.23
N ILE A 475 38.67 -6.49 45.93
CA ILE A 475 38.00 -5.48 45.09
C ILE A 475 36.50 -5.56 45.35
N VAL A 476 35.91 -4.43 45.72
CA VAL A 476 34.48 -4.27 45.93
C VAL A 476 33.92 -3.18 45.03
N ILE A 477 32.63 -3.27 44.73
CA ILE A 477 31.86 -2.26 44.01
C ILE A 477 30.94 -1.59 45.04
N LYS A 478 31.09 -0.28 45.24
CA LYS A 478 30.20 0.54 46.06
C LYS A 478 29.76 1.74 45.22
N ASN A 479 28.46 1.99 45.13
CA ASN A 479 27.89 3.07 44.31
C ASN A 479 28.40 3.07 42.85
N GLY A 480 28.56 1.89 42.24
CA GLY A 480 29.06 1.74 40.86
C GLY A 480 30.56 1.98 40.67
N LYS A 481 31.33 2.24 41.73
CA LYS A 481 32.78 2.44 41.67
C LYS A 481 33.54 1.28 42.31
N LYS A 482 34.71 0.95 41.77
CA LYS A 482 35.61 -0.08 42.31
C LYS A 482 36.44 0.51 43.46
N HIS A 483 36.47 -0.18 44.59
CA HIS A 483 37.29 0.15 45.77
C HIS A 483 38.10 -1.07 46.20
N ILE A 484 39.22 -0.84 46.88
CA ILE A 484 39.97 -1.89 47.56
C ILE A 484 39.54 -1.88 49.03
N ALA A 485 38.82 -2.93 49.44
CA ALA A 485 38.52 -3.19 50.84
C ALA A 485 39.74 -3.85 51.49
N LYS A 486 40.38 -3.12 52.41
CA LYS A 486 41.62 -3.51 53.09
C LYS A 486 41.37 -4.21 54.40
#